data_AF-A0A3D0K398-F1
#
_entry.id   AF-A0A3D0K398-F1
#
_cell.length_a   1.000
_cell.length_b   1.000
_cell.length_c   1.000
_cell.angle_alpha   90.00
_cell.angle_beta   90.00
_cell.angle_gamma   90.00
#
_symmetry.space_group_name_H-M   'P 1'
#
loop_
_entity.id
_entity.type
_entity.pdbx_description
1 polymer ?
#
loop_
_entity_poly.entity_id
_entity_poly.type
_entity_poly.pdbx_seq_one_letter_code
_entity_poly.pdbx_strand_id
1 'polypeptide(L)'
;MPSAVYSDLGSFLRRLEDLGTLLRITEPVSPILEVTEIVDRHSKSRTDLVSEAARSFDPRHADLGGRALLFESVEGSDFPLAINVYGSYVRTELALGCHDALGFESIARQLAAIAQPQPPRGLRDAVRMGRQFLPLLLHSKPKLRRSGACQEVVRRSDAGEVDLTRLPLLKCWPHDGDPAAVGIPSPESTGTESGGGRYITFAGIHTIHADDRNDPSPPSHNIGMYRVQLIDDTRLVMHWHVHHDGASHWRSWKAIGEPMPVAICFGGESIMPYAASAPLPPGISELLLAGYLNRGGIPLVKGTTVPLRVPANSEIVIEG
;
A
#
# COMPACT_ATOMS: atom_id res chain seq x y z
N MET A 1 23.85 -2.93 14.69
CA MET A 1 23.32 -2.16 13.55
C MET A 1 21.86 -1.88 13.83
N PRO A 2 21.38 -0.62 13.84
CA PRO A 2 19.96 -0.39 14.10
C PRO A 2 19.15 -0.84 12.86
N SER A 3 18.50 -2.00 13.05
CA SER A 3 17.46 -2.73 12.31
C SER A 3 16.91 -2.08 11.02
N ALA A 4 17.00 -2.82 9.91
CA ALA A 4 16.48 -2.47 8.60
C ALA A 4 14.93 -2.52 8.54
N VAL A 5 14.35 -1.70 7.67
CA VAL A 5 12.95 -1.83 7.23
C VAL A 5 12.74 -3.19 6.55
N TYR A 6 11.55 -3.76 6.66
CA TYR A 6 11.24 -5.09 6.10
C TYR A 6 11.10 -5.02 4.59
N SER A 7 11.82 -5.91 3.88
CA SER A 7 11.92 -5.91 2.42
C SER A 7 10.64 -6.32 1.71
N ASP A 8 9.75 -6.99 2.41
CA ASP A 8 8.52 -7.59 1.90
C ASP A 8 7.54 -7.82 3.06
N LEU A 9 6.28 -8.12 2.73
CA LEU A 9 5.24 -8.37 3.73
C LEU A 9 5.57 -9.64 4.53
N GLY A 10 6.03 -10.71 3.88
CA GLY A 10 6.39 -11.96 4.55
C GLY A 10 7.44 -11.80 5.67
N SER A 11 8.50 -11.01 5.43
CA SER A 11 9.54 -10.72 6.43
C SER A 11 9.01 -9.87 7.58
N PHE A 12 8.08 -8.96 7.31
CA PHE A 12 7.43 -8.21 8.38
C PHE A 12 6.52 -9.10 9.23
N LEU A 13 5.71 -9.97 8.60
CA LEU A 13 4.87 -10.93 9.32
C LEU A 13 5.71 -11.88 10.20
N ARG A 14 6.84 -12.40 9.69
CA ARG A 14 7.79 -13.20 10.50
C ARG A 14 8.28 -12.43 11.72
N ARG A 15 8.59 -11.14 11.57
CA ARG A 15 8.97 -10.31 12.72
C ARG A 15 7.83 -10.18 13.74
N LEU A 16 6.61 -9.96 13.27
CA LEU A 16 5.46 -9.84 14.17
C LEU A 16 5.21 -11.14 14.93
N GLU A 17 5.44 -12.28 14.28
CA GLU A 17 5.41 -13.62 14.88
C GLU A 17 6.50 -13.80 15.95
N ASP A 18 7.76 -13.44 15.66
CA ASP A 18 8.86 -13.48 16.63
C ASP A 18 8.58 -12.64 17.89
N LEU A 19 7.84 -11.54 17.73
CA LEU A 19 7.44 -10.64 18.81
C LEU A 19 6.16 -11.09 19.53
N GLY A 20 5.50 -12.17 19.10
CA GLY A 20 4.22 -12.62 19.65
C GLY A 20 3.03 -11.72 19.33
N THR A 21 3.16 -10.84 18.32
CA THR A 21 2.17 -9.84 17.91
C THR A 21 1.40 -10.20 16.63
N LEU A 22 1.66 -11.38 16.06
CA LEU A 22 0.88 -12.00 14.99
C LEU A 22 0.09 -13.18 15.57
N LEU A 23 -1.18 -13.30 15.18
CA LEU A 23 -2.02 -14.47 15.42
C LEU A 23 -2.34 -15.14 14.07
N ARG A 24 -2.03 -16.43 13.96
CA ARG A 24 -2.44 -17.27 12.82
C ARG A 24 -3.77 -17.93 13.14
N ILE A 25 -4.70 -17.88 12.19
CA ILE A 25 -6.04 -18.46 12.30
C ILE A 25 -6.18 -19.49 11.19
N THR A 26 -6.34 -20.75 11.58
CA THR A 26 -6.38 -21.90 10.65
C THR A 26 -7.80 -22.31 10.30
N GLU A 27 -8.75 -21.95 11.15
CA GLU A 27 -10.17 -22.15 10.96
C GLU A 27 -10.63 -21.41 9.70
N PRO A 28 -11.43 -22.06 8.83
CA PRO A 28 -12.04 -21.38 7.69
C PRO A 28 -12.88 -20.20 8.16
N VAL A 29 -12.67 -19.04 7.53
CA VAL A 29 -13.43 -17.82 7.79
C VAL A 29 -13.96 -17.21 6.51
N SER A 30 -15.15 -16.62 6.60
CA SER A 30 -15.79 -15.96 5.47
C SER A 30 -15.17 -14.59 5.19
N PRO A 31 -14.80 -14.26 3.94
CA PRO A 31 -14.43 -12.89 3.56
C PRO A 31 -15.63 -11.93 3.55
N ILE A 32 -16.83 -12.46 3.76
CA ILE A 32 -18.09 -11.71 3.82
C ILE A 32 -18.43 -11.45 5.28
N LEU A 33 -18.15 -10.22 5.75
CA LEU A 33 -18.43 -9.71 7.11
C LEU A 33 -17.63 -10.36 8.25
N GLU A 34 -17.42 -11.67 8.24
CA GLU A 34 -16.83 -12.41 9.37
C GLU A 34 -15.39 -12.00 9.67
N VAL A 35 -14.51 -12.00 8.65
CA VAL A 35 -13.13 -11.48 8.82
C VAL A 35 -13.16 -10.06 9.39
N THR A 36 -14.04 -9.20 8.88
CA THR A 36 -14.15 -7.81 9.33
C THR A 36 -14.59 -7.71 10.79
N GLU A 37 -15.56 -8.51 11.22
CA GLU A 37 -16.01 -8.54 12.62
C GLU A 37 -14.88 -8.99 13.56
N ILE A 38 -14.13 -10.03 13.19
CA ILE A 38 -12.98 -10.52 13.97
C ILE A 38 -11.90 -9.43 14.08
N VAL A 39 -11.59 -8.78 12.97
CA VAL A 39 -10.59 -7.69 12.89
C VAL A 39 -11.06 -6.45 13.66
N ASP A 40 -12.34 -6.09 13.59
CA ASP A 40 -12.91 -4.94 14.29
C ASP A 40 -12.73 -5.08 15.80
N ARG A 41 -13.05 -6.26 16.35
CA ARG A 41 -12.81 -6.57 17.76
C ARG A 41 -11.32 -6.55 18.12
N HIS A 42 -10.47 -7.16 17.29
CA HIS A 42 -9.03 -7.22 17.57
C HIS A 42 -8.36 -5.84 17.52
N SER A 43 -8.65 -5.04 16.49
CA SER A 43 -8.09 -3.68 16.33
C SER A 43 -8.45 -2.75 17.50
N LYS A 44 -9.57 -2.99 18.17
CA LYS A 44 -10.02 -2.23 19.35
C LYS A 44 -9.63 -2.87 20.69
N SER A 45 -8.97 -4.03 20.66
CA SER A 45 -8.52 -4.75 21.86
C SER A 45 -7.14 -4.25 22.31
N ARG A 46 -6.79 -4.56 23.57
CA ARG A 46 -5.46 -4.27 24.11
C ARG A 46 -4.38 -5.01 23.33
N THR A 47 -3.23 -4.35 23.13
CA THR A 47 -2.03 -4.97 22.54
C THR A 47 -1.04 -5.36 23.64
N ASP A 48 -0.38 -6.51 23.47
CA ASP A 48 0.66 -7.00 24.38
C ASP A 48 1.96 -6.19 24.27
N LEU A 49 2.17 -5.57 23.10
CA LEU A 49 3.32 -4.71 22.82
C LEU A 49 2.82 -3.26 22.62
N VAL A 50 3.28 -2.35 23.48
CA VAL A 50 2.82 -0.95 23.54
C VAL A 50 3.93 -0.01 23.06
N SER A 51 3.57 1.04 22.34
CA SER A 51 4.51 2.13 22.03
C SER A 51 4.62 3.08 23.22
N GLU A 52 5.83 3.23 23.76
CA GLU A 52 6.11 4.21 24.81
C GLU A 52 6.02 5.64 24.28
N ALA A 53 6.40 5.89 23.03
CA ALA A 53 6.26 7.19 22.39
C ALA A 53 4.79 7.59 22.26
N ALA A 54 3.92 6.66 21.87
CA ALA A 54 2.48 6.90 21.73
C ALA A 54 1.81 7.33 23.03
N ARG A 55 2.31 6.91 24.20
CA ARG A 55 1.78 7.36 25.50
C ARG A 55 1.85 8.87 25.68
N SER A 56 2.78 9.55 25.03
CA SER A 56 2.95 10.99 25.15
C SER A 56 1.95 11.82 24.33
N PHE A 57 1.49 11.30 23.18
CA PHE A 57 0.63 12.04 22.25
C PHE A 57 -0.77 11.43 22.06
N ASP A 58 -0.96 10.13 22.31
CA ASP A 58 -2.27 9.48 22.37
C ASP A 58 -2.37 8.45 23.51
N PRO A 59 -2.33 8.90 24.78
CA PRO A 59 -2.37 8.02 25.95
C PRO A 59 -3.65 7.17 26.06
N ARG A 60 -4.73 7.52 25.35
CA ARG A 60 -6.00 6.79 25.43
C ARG A 60 -6.01 5.53 24.55
N HIS A 61 -5.26 5.55 23.45
CA HIS A 61 -5.23 4.45 22.49
C HIS A 61 -3.83 3.84 22.30
N ALA A 62 -2.82 4.34 23.01
CA ALA A 62 -1.43 3.86 22.92
C ALA A 62 -1.28 2.34 23.12
N ASP A 63 -2.16 1.74 23.92
CA ASP A 63 -2.21 0.32 24.26
C ASP A 63 -3.35 -0.45 23.57
N LEU A 64 -3.91 0.08 22.48
CA LEU A 64 -4.88 -0.60 21.61
C LEU A 64 -4.23 -1.15 20.32
N GLY A 65 -5.01 -1.90 19.55
CA GLY A 65 -4.62 -2.44 18.24
C GLY A 65 -4.56 -3.97 18.17
N GLY A 66 -4.73 -4.66 19.30
CA GLY A 66 -4.67 -6.12 19.40
C GLY A 66 -3.44 -6.72 18.70
N ARG A 67 -3.61 -7.87 18.04
CA ARG A 67 -2.59 -8.53 17.23
C ARG A 67 -2.86 -8.33 15.74
N ALA A 68 -1.82 -8.40 14.92
CA ALA A 68 -1.98 -8.63 13.49
C ALA A 68 -2.58 -10.03 13.29
N LEU A 69 -3.39 -10.21 12.25
CA LEU A 69 -4.05 -11.49 11.97
C LEU A 69 -3.59 -12.02 10.61
N LEU A 70 -3.30 -13.32 10.56
CA LEU A 70 -3.08 -14.06 9.33
C LEU A 70 -4.10 -15.19 9.26
N PHE A 71 -5.11 -15.03 8.42
CA PHE A 71 -6.09 -16.07 8.12
C PHE A 71 -5.52 -16.98 7.05
N GLU A 72 -5.23 -18.24 7.39
CA GLU A 72 -4.62 -19.21 6.49
C GLU A 72 -5.66 -19.90 5.58
N SER A 73 -6.94 -19.86 5.98
CA SER A 73 -8.05 -20.40 5.21
C SER A 73 -9.18 -19.37 5.10
N VAL A 74 -9.32 -18.75 3.93
CA VAL A 74 -10.41 -17.82 3.61
C VAL A 74 -11.33 -18.49 2.59
N GLU A 75 -12.62 -18.59 2.89
CA GLU A 75 -13.58 -19.27 2.04
C GLU A 75 -13.58 -18.73 0.60
N GLY A 76 -13.47 -19.63 -0.39
CA GLY A 76 -13.47 -19.28 -1.81
C GLY A 76 -12.19 -18.61 -2.34
N SER A 77 -11.18 -18.39 -1.48
CA SER A 77 -9.90 -17.77 -1.86
C SER A 77 -8.81 -18.82 -2.13
N ASP A 78 -7.91 -18.51 -3.07
CA ASP A 78 -6.65 -19.25 -3.28
C ASP A 78 -5.52 -18.81 -2.34
N PHE A 79 -5.70 -17.67 -1.66
CA PHE A 79 -4.64 -17.00 -0.92
C PHE A 79 -5.02 -16.78 0.55
N PRO A 80 -4.04 -16.83 1.47
CA PRO A 80 -4.25 -16.39 2.84
C PRO A 80 -4.43 -14.86 2.90
N LEU A 81 -4.97 -14.37 4.02
CA LEU A 81 -5.22 -12.94 4.24
C LEU A 81 -4.49 -12.44 5.48
N ALA A 82 -3.52 -11.54 5.26
CA ALA A 82 -2.90 -10.75 6.33
C ALA A 82 -3.65 -9.43 6.51
N ILE A 83 -4.09 -9.13 7.73
CA ILE A 83 -4.88 -7.93 8.05
C ILE A 83 -4.60 -7.45 9.48
N ASN A 84 -4.96 -6.19 9.79
CA ASN A 84 -4.61 -5.52 11.05
C ASN A 84 -3.09 -5.42 11.30
N VAL A 85 -2.28 -5.58 10.23
CA VAL A 85 -0.81 -5.61 10.27
C VAL A 85 -0.25 -4.32 10.86
N TYR A 86 -0.83 -3.17 10.49
CA TYR A 86 -0.48 -1.84 11.00
C TYR A 86 -1.38 -1.36 12.14
N GLY A 87 -2.19 -2.27 12.73
CA GLY A 87 -3.28 -1.92 13.64
C GLY A 87 -2.90 -1.34 15.00
N SER A 88 -1.61 -1.27 15.33
CA SER A 88 -1.14 -0.64 16.57
C SER A 88 0.01 0.34 16.29
N TYR A 89 0.21 1.28 17.22
CA TYR A 89 1.31 2.24 17.15
C TYR A 89 2.66 1.55 16.99
N VAL A 90 2.96 0.56 17.84
CA VAL A 90 4.25 -0.13 17.80
C VAL A 90 4.47 -0.91 16.50
N ARG A 91 3.41 -1.54 15.94
CA ARG A 91 3.56 -2.24 14.65
C ARG A 91 3.81 -1.26 13.51
N THR A 92 3.18 -0.10 13.55
CA THR A 92 3.44 0.96 12.56
C THR A 92 4.85 1.53 12.72
N GLU A 93 5.32 1.75 13.95
CA GLU A 93 6.70 2.16 14.23
C GLU A 93 7.71 1.15 13.68
N LEU A 94 7.50 -0.15 13.93
CA LEU A 94 8.31 -1.23 13.38
C LEU A 94 8.31 -1.19 11.85
N ALA A 95 7.13 -1.11 11.23
CA ALA A 95 7.00 -1.11 9.78
C ALA A 95 7.74 0.06 9.11
N LEU A 96 7.84 1.19 9.81
CA LEU A 96 8.53 2.37 9.32
C LEU A 96 10.01 2.46 9.77
N GLY A 97 10.54 1.42 10.42
CA GLY A 97 11.93 1.39 10.91
C GLY A 97 12.20 2.31 12.10
N CYS A 98 11.17 2.70 12.86
CA CYS A 98 11.27 3.45 14.10
C CYS A 98 11.50 2.51 15.27
N HIS A 99 12.77 2.18 15.52
CA HIS A 99 13.16 1.27 16.61
C HIS A 99 13.68 1.99 17.86
N ASP A 100 13.73 3.33 17.83
CA ASP A 100 14.17 4.14 18.95
C ASP A 100 12.99 4.54 19.85
N ALA A 101 13.29 5.09 21.03
CA ALA A 101 12.28 5.54 21.99
C ALA A 101 11.46 6.75 21.51
N LEU A 102 11.84 7.38 20.39
CA LEU A 102 11.14 8.53 19.82
C LEU A 102 9.97 8.10 18.93
N GLY A 103 9.92 6.83 18.48
CA GLY A 103 8.84 6.32 17.65
C GLY A 103 8.63 7.19 16.41
N PHE A 104 7.40 7.63 16.19
CA PHE A 104 7.05 8.51 15.06
C PHE A 104 7.76 9.86 15.04
N GLU A 105 8.22 10.40 16.19
CA GLU A 105 9.00 11.63 16.16
C GLU A 105 10.31 11.48 15.37
N SER A 106 10.87 10.26 15.33
CA SER A 106 12.08 9.96 14.55
C SER A 106 11.83 10.21 13.05
N ILE A 107 10.67 9.81 12.54
CA ILE A 107 10.24 10.09 11.16
C ILE A 107 9.85 11.54 10.98
N ALA A 108 9.09 12.11 11.92
CA ALA A 108 8.66 13.52 11.80
C ALA A 108 9.88 14.47 11.67
N ARG A 109 10.94 14.24 12.45
CA ARG A 109 12.21 15.00 12.34
C ARG A 109 12.90 14.78 11.00
N GLN A 110 12.87 13.56 10.48
CA GLN A 110 13.43 13.23 9.17
C GLN A 110 12.65 13.90 8.03
N LEU A 111 11.31 13.88 8.07
CA LEU A 111 10.44 14.48 7.06
C LEU A 111 10.45 16.00 7.11
N ALA A 112 10.50 16.61 8.31
CA ALA A 112 10.59 18.06 8.46
C ALA A 112 11.83 18.63 7.75
N ALA A 113 12.95 17.89 7.76
CA ALA A 113 14.15 18.26 7.05
C ALA A 113 13.98 18.26 5.51
N ILE A 114 13.02 17.49 4.99
CA ILE A 114 12.71 17.39 3.55
C ILE A 114 11.63 18.41 3.15
N ALA A 115 10.60 18.59 3.98
CA ALA A 115 9.42 19.40 3.66
C ALA A 115 9.68 20.92 3.68
N GLN A 116 10.66 21.39 4.47
CA GLN A 116 11.03 22.80 4.52
C GLN A 116 12.55 22.97 4.41
N PRO A 117 13.11 22.83 3.19
CA PRO A 117 14.52 23.15 2.99
C PRO A 117 14.70 24.66 3.19
N GLN A 118 15.25 25.07 4.34
CA GLN A 118 15.61 26.47 4.52
C GLN A 118 16.66 26.84 3.47
N PRO A 119 16.42 27.88 2.64
CA PRO A 119 17.36 28.26 1.61
C PRO A 119 18.72 28.57 2.25
N PRO A 120 19.82 28.02 1.72
CA PRO A 120 21.13 28.19 2.33
C PRO A 120 21.50 29.68 2.34
N ARG A 121 21.90 30.21 3.51
CA ARG A 121 22.25 31.62 3.67
C ARG A 121 23.63 31.97 3.08
N GLY A 122 24.33 30.99 2.51
CA GLY A 122 25.60 31.17 1.82
C GLY A 122 26.20 29.86 1.28
N LEU A 123 27.35 29.97 0.59
CA LEU A 123 28.03 28.83 -0.06
C LEU A 123 28.39 27.70 0.90
N ARG A 124 28.78 28.00 2.14
CA ARG A 124 29.10 26.98 3.16
C ARG A 124 27.87 26.16 3.56
N ASP A 125 26.73 26.82 3.74
CA ASP A 125 25.47 26.15 4.07
C ASP A 125 24.99 25.31 2.89
N ALA A 126 25.14 25.81 1.66
CA ALA A 126 24.83 25.05 0.45
C ALA A 126 25.69 23.78 0.31
N VAL A 127 26.99 23.87 0.60
CA VAL A 127 27.89 22.69 0.62
C VAL A 127 27.50 21.72 1.74
N ARG A 128 27.18 22.20 2.96
CA ARG A 128 26.73 21.35 4.07
C ARG A 128 25.43 20.62 3.72
N MET A 129 24.46 21.34 3.18
CA MET A 129 23.17 20.80 2.74
C MET A 129 23.38 19.78 1.61
N GLY A 130 24.23 20.10 0.62
CA GLY A 130 24.62 19.17 -0.42
C GLY A 130 25.22 17.88 0.13
N ARG A 131 26.16 17.96 1.08
CA ARG A 131 26.77 16.76 1.72
C ARG A 131 25.76 15.93 2.53
N GLN A 132 24.76 16.55 3.12
CA GLN A 132 23.73 15.87 3.91
C GLN A 132 22.68 15.20 3.02
N PHE A 133 22.12 15.92 2.05
CA PHE A 133 20.97 15.45 1.27
C PHE A 133 21.36 14.71 -0.01
N LEU A 134 22.52 14.99 -0.61
CA LEU A 134 22.93 14.32 -1.86
C LEU A 134 23.07 12.80 -1.70
N PRO A 135 23.73 12.25 -0.66
CA PRO A 135 23.77 10.81 -0.46
C PRO A 135 22.37 10.24 -0.21
N LEU A 136 21.52 10.94 0.53
CA LEU A 136 20.15 10.48 0.81
C LEU A 136 19.33 10.40 -0.48
N LEU A 137 19.39 11.44 -1.32
CA LEU A 137 18.74 11.45 -2.64
C LEU A 137 19.29 10.35 -3.56
N LEU A 138 20.60 10.14 -3.61
CA LEU A 138 21.21 9.10 -4.45
C LEU A 138 20.83 7.68 -4.00
N HIS A 139 20.84 7.41 -2.70
CA HIS A 139 20.51 6.08 -2.17
C HIS A 139 19.01 5.78 -2.17
N SER A 140 18.15 6.80 -2.17
CA SER A 140 16.69 6.64 -2.14
C SER A 140 16.07 6.45 -3.52
N LYS A 141 16.83 6.67 -4.61
CA LYS A 141 16.33 6.45 -5.98
C LYS A 141 15.93 4.98 -6.18
N PRO A 142 14.81 4.72 -6.88
CA PRO A 142 14.37 3.36 -7.17
C PRO A 142 15.46 2.49 -7.83
N LYS A 143 15.51 1.22 -7.45
CA LYS A 143 16.50 0.25 -7.96
C LYS A 143 15.86 -0.62 -9.02
N LEU A 144 16.25 -0.44 -10.28
CA LEU A 144 15.70 -1.25 -11.36
C LEU A 144 16.23 -2.69 -11.29
N ARG A 145 15.31 -3.65 -11.38
CA ARG A 145 15.60 -5.10 -11.44
C ARG A 145 15.11 -5.66 -12.77
N ARG A 146 15.71 -6.80 -13.15
CA ARG A 146 15.32 -7.54 -14.37
C ARG A 146 14.08 -8.41 -14.13
N SER A 147 13.94 -8.95 -12.91
CA SER A 147 12.82 -9.75 -12.45
C SER A 147 12.60 -9.52 -10.95
N GLY A 148 11.44 -9.91 -10.44
CA GLY A 148 11.02 -9.77 -9.04
C GLY A 148 10.16 -10.93 -8.59
N ALA A 149 9.98 -11.09 -7.28
CA ALA A 149 9.13 -12.12 -6.69
C ALA A 149 7.68 -12.03 -7.21
N CYS A 150 7.21 -10.81 -7.47
CA CYS A 150 5.88 -10.56 -8.04
C CYS A 150 5.68 -11.09 -9.47
N GLN A 151 6.71 -11.66 -10.11
CA GLN A 151 6.67 -12.20 -11.47
C GLN A 151 6.91 -13.72 -11.53
N GLU A 152 6.97 -14.41 -10.38
CA GLU A 152 7.19 -15.86 -10.33
C GLU A 152 6.00 -16.66 -10.90
N VAL A 153 4.78 -16.15 -10.71
CA VAL A 153 3.55 -16.70 -11.28
C VAL A 153 2.84 -15.59 -12.05
N VAL A 154 2.63 -15.81 -13.35
CA VAL A 154 1.90 -14.88 -14.22
C VAL A 154 0.67 -15.59 -14.76
N ARG A 155 -0.51 -15.00 -14.52
CA ARG A 155 -1.79 -15.44 -15.09
C ARG A 155 -2.27 -14.37 -16.06
N ARG A 156 -2.76 -14.77 -17.24
CA ARG A 156 -3.24 -13.82 -18.26
C ARG A 156 -4.74 -13.93 -18.52
N SER A 157 -5.40 -12.78 -18.66
CA SER A 157 -6.84 -12.71 -18.97
C SER A 157 -7.15 -13.18 -20.40
N ASP A 158 -6.27 -12.93 -21.36
CA ASP A 158 -6.40 -13.42 -22.74
C ASP A 158 -6.27 -14.95 -22.87
N ALA A 159 -5.70 -15.61 -21.87
CA ALA A 159 -5.63 -17.06 -21.73
C ALA A 159 -6.74 -17.64 -20.84
N GLY A 160 -7.62 -16.81 -20.26
CA GLY A 160 -8.68 -17.25 -19.35
C GLY A 160 -8.17 -17.73 -17.98
N GLU A 161 -6.99 -17.29 -17.56
CA GLU A 161 -6.34 -17.76 -16.31
C GLU A 161 -6.61 -16.82 -15.12
N VAL A 162 -7.07 -15.60 -15.38
CA VAL A 162 -7.34 -14.58 -14.35
C VAL A 162 -8.75 -14.75 -13.81
N ASP A 163 -8.84 -14.93 -12.50
CA ASP A 163 -10.09 -14.86 -11.74
C ASP A 163 -9.84 -14.07 -10.44
N LEU A 164 -10.21 -12.79 -10.46
CA LEU A 164 -10.11 -11.87 -9.33
C LEU A 164 -11.02 -12.25 -8.16
N THR A 165 -12.04 -13.08 -8.40
CA THR A 165 -12.95 -13.53 -7.33
C THR A 165 -12.29 -14.50 -6.35
N ARG A 166 -11.15 -15.10 -6.76
CA ARG A 166 -10.29 -16.00 -5.96
C ARG A 166 -9.35 -15.27 -5.00
N LEU A 167 -9.29 -13.93 -5.05
CA LEU A 167 -8.57 -13.14 -4.07
C LEU A 167 -9.41 -13.00 -2.79
N PRO A 168 -8.80 -12.92 -1.59
CA PRO A 168 -9.52 -12.79 -0.32
C PRO A 168 -10.00 -11.33 -0.10
N LEU A 169 -10.69 -10.76 -1.08
CA LEU A 169 -11.26 -9.41 -1.01
C LEU A 169 -12.49 -9.40 -0.09
N LEU A 170 -12.61 -8.37 0.73
CA LEU A 170 -13.60 -8.34 1.81
C LEU A 170 -14.85 -7.56 1.43
N LYS A 171 -16.02 -8.09 1.82
CA LYS A 171 -17.21 -7.27 2.05
C LYS A 171 -17.21 -6.90 3.53
N CYS A 172 -16.90 -5.64 3.84
CA CYS A 172 -16.69 -5.22 5.22
C CYS A 172 -18.01 -5.01 5.98
N TRP A 173 -18.98 -4.37 5.33
CA TRP A 173 -20.25 -3.99 5.96
C TRP A 173 -21.47 -4.57 5.25
N PRO A 174 -22.61 -4.78 5.94
CA PRO A 174 -23.79 -5.42 5.36
C PRO A 174 -24.28 -4.79 4.05
N HIS A 175 -24.22 -3.46 3.94
CA HIS A 175 -24.67 -2.69 2.77
C HIS A 175 -23.54 -2.30 1.81
N ASP A 176 -22.31 -2.80 1.99
CA ASP A 176 -21.25 -2.56 1.02
C ASP A 176 -21.63 -3.20 -0.32
N GLY A 177 -21.56 -2.39 -1.38
CA GLY A 177 -21.93 -2.78 -2.75
C GLY A 177 -23.40 -3.16 -2.95
N ASP A 178 -24.30 -2.74 -2.05
CA ASP A 178 -25.74 -2.98 -2.13
C ASP A 178 -26.45 -1.78 -2.81
N PRO A 179 -26.89 -1.91 -4.08
CA PRO A 179 -27.58 -0.82 -4.76
C PRO A 179 -28.96 -0.51 -4.16
N ALA A 180 -29.61 -1.50 -3.52
CA ALA A 180 -30.91 -1.30 -2.90
C ALA A 180 -30.84 -0.32 -1.73
N ALA A 181 -29.70 -0.27 -1.02
CA ALA A 181 -29.43 0.70 0.03
C ALA A 181 -29.42 2.16 -0.46
N VAL A 182 -29.27 2.40 -1.77
CA VAL A 182 -29.30 3.73 -2.39
C VAL A 182 -30.45 3.90 -3.39
N GLY A 183 -31.48 3.04 -3.33
CA GLY A 183 -32.69 3.15 -4.15
C GLY A 183 -32.56 2.63 -5.58
N ILE A 184 -31.52 1.86 -5.88
CA ILE A 184 -31.35 1.17 -7.17
C ILE A 184 -31.86 -0.28 -7.03
N PRO A 185 -32.65 -0.82 -7.98
CA PRO A 185 -33.45 -2.02 -7.74
C PRO A 185 -32.69 -3.25 -7.28
N SER A 186 -31.50 -3.53 -7.84
CA SER A 186 -30.73 -4.73 -7.49
C SER A 186 -29.27 -4.73 -8.02
N PRO A 187 -28.36 -5.54 -7.45
CA PRO A 187 -26.99 -5.76 -7.97
C PRO A 187 -26.92 -6.23 -9.43
N GLU A 188 -27.91 -6.99 -9.89
CA GLU A 188 -27.98 -7.47 -11.27
C GLU A 188 -28.21 -6.29 -12.24
N SER A 189 -29.04 -5.33 -11.82
CA SER A 189 -29.31 -4.11 -12.61
C SER A 189 -28.10 -3.18 -12.75
N THR A 190 -27.12 -3.30 -11.85
CA THR A 190 -25.87 -2.53 -11.86
C THR A 190 -24.67 -3.31 -12.41
N GLY A 191 -24.83 -4.61 -12.69
CA GLY A 191 -23.73 -5.49 -13.09
C GLY A 191 -22.69 -5.73 -11.99
N THR A 192 -23.04 -5.54 -10.72
CA THR A 192 -22.12 -5.66 -9.57
C THR A 192 -22.33 -6.93 -8.75
N GLU A 193 -23.28 -7.78 -9.15
CA GLU A 193 -23.67 -9.01 -8.46
C GLU A 193 -22.47 -9.92 -8.15
N SER A 194 -21.69 -10.29 -9.18
CA SER A 194 -20.54 -11.18 -9.08
C SER A 194 -19.44 -10.67 -8.13
N GLY A 195 -19.37 -9.35 -7.97
CA GLY A 195 -18.46 -8.68 -7.06
C GLY A 195 -18.79 -8.93 -5.59
N GLY A 196 -20.05 -9.18 -5.27
CA GLY A 196 -20.53 -9.46 -3.91
C GLY A 196 -20.27 -8.32 -2.93
N GLY A 197 -20.14 -7.08 -3.42
CA GLY A 197 -19.78 -5.93 -2.59
C GLY A 197 -18.39 -6.00 -1.95
N ARG A 198 -17.47 -6.75 -2.55
CA ARG A 198 -16.09 -6.89 -2.08
C ARG A 198 -15.19 -5.77 -2.60
N TYR A 199 -14.21 -5.38 -1.79
CA TYR A 199 -13.31 -4.27 -2.11
C TYR A 199 -11.84 -4.60 -1.81
N ILE A 200 -10.97 -4.04 -2.65
CA ILE A 200 -9.57 -3.79 -2.31
C ILE A 200 -9.53 -2.52 -1.47
N THR A 201 -8.93 -2.62 -0.28
CA THR A 201 -8.86 -1.52 0.70
C THR A 201 -7.43 -1.12 1.06
N PHE A 202 -6.44 -1.94 0.72
CA PHE A 202 -5.04 -1.74 1.13
C PHE A 202 -4.07 -2.24 0.05
N ALA A 203 -3.90 -1.44 -1.00
CA ALA A 203 -2.97 -1.71 -2.10
C ALA A 203 -2.42 -0.39 -2.68
N GLY A 204 -1.18 -0.44 -3.17
CA GLY A 204 -0.56 0.67 -3.90
C GLY A 204 -1.00 0.66 -5.36
N ILE A 205 -1.52 1.79 -5.85
CA ILE A 205 -2.06 1.94 -7.20
C ILE A 205 -1.10 2.82 -7.99
N HIS A 206 -0.44 2.23 -8.96
CA HIS A 206 0.61 2.84 -9.77
C HIS A 206 -0.01 3.40 -11.06
N THR A 207 0.26 4.67 -11.34
CA THR A 207 -0.19 5.36 -12.56
C THR A 207 0.85 6.38 -13.02
N ILE A 208 0.77 6.80 -14.29
CA ILE A 208 1.62 7.84 -14.90
C ILE A 208 0.76 8.76 -15.78
N HIS A 209 1.19 10.01 -15.95
CA HIS A 209 0.58 10.93 -16.90
C HIS A 209 0.86 10.50 -18.35
N ALA A 210 -0.08 10.74 -19.26
CA ALA A 210 0.03 10.31 -20.65
C ALA A 210 1.23 10.93 -21.40
N ASP A 211 1.66 12.13 -21.00
CA ASP A 211 2.85 12.80 -21.57
C ASP A 211 4.15 12.05 -21.28
N ASP A 212 4.21 11.30 -20.18
CA ASP A 212 5.39 10.55 -19.77
C ASP A 212 5.35 9.07 -20.22
N ARG A 213 4.37 8.67 -21.04
CA ARG A 213 4.13 7.26 -21.42
C ARG A 213 5.30 6.55 -22.10
N ASN A 214 6.24 7.31 -22.66
CA ASN A 214 7.43 6.79 -23.33
C ASN A 214 8.71 6.94 -22.48
N ASP A 215 8.61 7.54 -21.29
CA ASP A 215 9.75 7.70 -20.38
C ASP A 215 9.96 6.41 -19.57
N PRO A 216 11.16 5.81 -19.59
CA PRO A 216 11.47 4.64 -18.78
C PRO A 216 11.53 4.91 -17.27
N SER A 217 11.50 6.17 -16.83
CA SER A 217 11.51 6.64 -15.45
C SER A 217 10.60 7.89 -15.30
N PRO A 218 9.28 7.73 -15.52
CA PRO A 218 8.37 8.85 -15.70
C PRO A 218 8.29 9.73 -14.44
N PRO A 219 8.51 11.05 -14.55
CA PRO A 219 8.48 11.95 -13.39
C PRO A 219 7.08 12.05 -12.75
N SER A 220 6.02 11.78 -13.52
CA SER A 220 4.64 11.68 -13.02
C SER A 220 4.28 10.35 -12.35
N HIS A 221 5.23 9.43 -12.10
CA HIS A 221 4.90 8.17 -11.43
C HIS A 221 4.36 8.43 -10.02
N ASN A 222 3.06 8.20 -9.86
CA ASN A 222 2.34 8.29 -8.60
C ASN A 222 2.01 6.89 -8.05
N ILE A 223 2.03 6.80 -6.72
CA ILE A 223 1.49 5.66 -5.98
C ILE A 223 0.36 6.16 -5.08
N GLY A 224 -0.87 5.83 -5.44
CA GLY A 224 -2.04 6.15 -4.64
C GLY A 224 -2.54 4.97 -3.83
N MET A 225 -3.39 5.22 -2.84
CA MET A 225 -4.18 4.19 -2.17
C MET A 225 -5.65 4.57 -2.25
N TYR A 226 -6.41 3.78 -3.01
CA TYR A 226 -7.82 4.05 -3.30
C TYR A 226 -8.64 2.78 -3.04
N ARG A 227 -9.92 2.97 -2.71
CA ARG A 227 -10.87 1.86 -2.63
C ARG A 227 -11.20 1.40 -4.04
N VAL A 228 -11.10 0.09 -4.30
CA VAL A 228 -11.41 -0.50 -5.61
C VAL A 228 -12.45 -1.60 -5.44
N GLN A 229 -13.59 -1.47 -6.11
CA GLN A 229 -14.69 -2.43 -6.02
C GLN A 229 -14.45 -3.60 -6.97
N LEU A 230 -14.64 -4.83 -6.50
CA LEU A 230 -14.72 -6.00 -7.37
C LEU A 230 -16.07 -5.98 -8.10
N ILE A 231 -16.04 -6.21 -9.41
CA ILE A 231 -17.25 -6.29 -10.24
C ILE A 231 -17.48 -7.72 -10.71
N ASP A 232 -16.45 -8.34 -11.29
CA ASP A 232 -16.46 -9.72 -11.78
C ASP A 232 -15.03 -10.31 -11.72
N ASP A 233 -14.81 -11.44 -12.38
CA ASP A 233 -13.54 -12.17 -12.43
C ASP A 233 -12.38 -11.39 -13.06
N THR A 234 -12.66 -10.32 -13.82
CA THR A 234 -11.64 -9.57 -14.57
C THR A 234 -11.81 -8.06 -14.49
N ARG A 235 -12.88 -7.56 -13.85
CA ARG A 235 -13.21 -6.14 -13.76
C ARG A 235 -13.24 -5.62 -12.34
N LEU A 236 -12.69 -4.42 -12.22
CA LEU A 236 -12.62 -3.63 -11.01
C LEU A 236 -13.12 -2.21 -11.28
N VAL A 237 -13.68 -1.54 -10.28
CA VAL A 237 -14.05 -0.11 -10.35
C VAL A 237 -13.18 0.70 -9.41
N MET A 238 -12.43 1.62 -9.99
CA MET A 238 -11.53 2.54 -9.30
C MET A 238 -12.29 3.74 -8.75
N HIS A 239 -12.26 3.96 -7.44
CA HIS A 239 -12.87 5.13 -6.80
C HIS A 239 -11.81 6.14 -6.34
N TRP A 240 -11.38 7.00 -7.25
CA TRP A 240 -10.55 8.17 -6.93
C TRP A 240 -11.40 9.46 -6.89
N HIS A 241 -11.06 10.37 -5.98
CA HIS A 241 -11.59 11.73 -6.00
C HIS A 241 -10.89 12.59 -7.05
N VAL A 242 -11.57 13.64 -7.52
CA VAL A 242 -11.12 14.53 -8.60
C VAL A 242 -9.76 15.19 -8.31
N HIS A 243 -9.38 15.37 -7.05
CA HIS A 243 -8.13 16.03 -6.68
C HIS A 243 -6.93 15.07 -6.54
N HIS A 244 -7.11 13.75 -6.72
CA HIS A 244 -6.00 12.81 -6.67
C HIS A 244 -5.25 12.74 -8.01
N ASP A 245 -3.94 12.48 -7.94
CA ASP A 245 -3.08 12.37 -9.11
C ASP A 245 -3.54 11.28 -10.08
N GLY A 246 -3.95 10.11 -9.59
CA GLY A 246 -4.53 9.05 -10.43
C GLY A 246 -5.73 9.52 -11.28
N ALA A 247 -6.60 10.39 -10.73
CA ALA A 247 -7.72 10.97 -11.48
C ALA A 247 -7.26 12.00 -12.52
N SER A 248 -6.19 12.75 -12.22
CA SER A 248 -5.55 13.67 -13.17
C SER A 248 -4.89 12.91 -14.32
N HIS A 249 -4.15 11.84 -14.02
CA HIS A 249 -3.55 10.94 -15.00
C HIS A 249 -4.63 10.35 -15.90
N TRP A 250 -5.72 9.83 -15.34
CA TRP A 250 -6.81 9.27 -16.14
C TRP A 250 -7.38 10.29 -17.14
N ARG A 251 -7.53 11.56 -16.75
CA ARG A 251 -7.97 12.63 -17.67
C ARG A 251 -6.97 12.88 -18.80
N SER A 252 -5.67 12.80 -18.53
CA SER A 252 -4.64 12.95 -19.55
C SER A 252 -4.71 11.86 -20.62
N TRP A 253 -4.91 10.60 -20.21
CA TRP A 253 -5.09 9.46 -21.12
C TRP A 253 -6.41 9.55 -21.89
N LYS A 254 -7.49 9.94 -21.20
CA LYS A 254 -8.78 10.21 -21.85
C LYS A 254 -8.68 11.30 -22.92
N ALA A 255 -7.88 12.34 -22.70
CA ALA A 255 -7.72 13.44 -23.65
C ALA A 255 -7.06 13.00 -24.97
N ILE A 256 -6.24 11.94 -24.95
CA ILE A 256 -5.65 11.34 -26.16
C ILE A 256 -6.46 10.16 -26.70
N GLY A 257 -7.56 9.79 -26.06
CA GLY A 257 -8.44 8.70 -26.49
C GLY A 257 -7.90 7.29 -26.22
N GLU A 258 -6.92 7.14 -25.33
CA GLU A 258 -6.31 5.85 -24.98
C GLU A 258 -6.70 5.41 -23.56
N PRO A 259 -6.83 4.08 -23.30
CA PRO A 259 -6.99 3.57 -21.95
C PRO A 259 -5.72 3.85 -21.13
N MET A 260 -5.90 4.28 -19.87
CA MET A 260 -4.78 4.48 -18.96
C MET A 260 -4.29 3.14 -18.41
N PRO A 261 -2.99 2.80 -18.53
CA PRO A 261 -2.43 1.65 -17.84
C PRO A 261 -2.41 1.86 -16.32
N VAL A 262 -2.80 0.82 -15.57
CA VAL A 262 -2.82 0.79 -14.11
C VAL A 262 -2.15 -0.49 -13.61
N ALA A 263 -1.43 -0.38 -12.49
CA ALA A 263 -1.00 -1.56 -11.74
C ALA A 263 -1.38 -1.43 -10.25
N ILE A 264 -2.04 -2.45 -9.70
CA ILE A 264 -2.45 -2.53 -8.30
C ILE A 264 -1.54 -3.53 -7.60
N CYS A 265 -0.75 -3.06 -6.65
CA CYS A 265 0.29 -3.84 -5.97
C CYS A 265 -0.10 -4.10 -4.51
N PHE A 266 -0.17 -5.38 -4.13
CA PHE A 266 -0.41 -5.84 -2.76
C PHE A 266 0.89 -6.22 -2.08
N GLY A 267 1.02 -5.92 -0.79
CA GLY A 267 2.23 -6.22 -0.03
C GLY A 267 3.42 -5.36 -0.48
N GLY A 268 4.61 -5.96 -0.59
CA GLY A 268 5.86 -5.24 -0.82
C GLY A 268 6.52 -4.78 0.48
N GLU A 269 7.45 -3.84 0.37
CA GLU A 269 8.19 -3.29 1.50
C GLU A 269 7.23 -2.69 2.54
N SER A 270 7.52 -2.88 3.83
CA SER A 270 6.60 -2.48 4.91
C SER A 270 6.30 -0.98 4.97
N ILE A 271 7.12 -0.13 4.32
CA ILE A 271 6.91 1.32 4.23
C ILE A 271 5.93 1.74 3.12
N MET A 272 5.62 0.85 2.16
CA MET A 272 4.91 1.23 0.93
C MET A 272 3.52 1.81 1.23
N PRO A 273 2.73 1.24 2.16
CA PRO A 273 1.42 1.80 2.48
C PRO A 273 1.48 3.24 2.99
N TYR A 274 2.45 3.55 3.85
CA TYR A 274 2.62 4.91 4.35
C TYR A 274 3.06 5.85 3.23
N ALA A 275 4.06 5.45 2.43
CA ALA A 275 4.56 6.25 1.33
C ALA A 275 3.47 6.60 0.31
N ALA A 276 2.56 5.67 0.00
CA ALA A 276 1.43 5.89 -0.90
C ALA A 276 0.33 6.83 -0.35
N SER A 277 0.26 6.98 0.98
CA SER A 277 -0.74 7.82 1.65
C SER A 277 -0.19 9.16 2.15
N ALA A 278 1.14 9.34 2.12
CA ALA A 278 1.79 10.48 2.72
C ALA A 278 1.43 11.78 1.99
N PRO A 279 1.05 12.86 2.71
CA PRO A 279 0.77 14.15 2.08
C PRO A 279 2.08 14.81 1.66
N LEU A 280 2.52 14.55 0.43
CA LEU A 280 3.77 15.06 -0.11
C LEU A 280 3.59 16.45 -0.74
N PRO A 281 4.59 17.35 -0.60
CA PRO A 281 4.66 18.56 -1.40
C PRO A 281 4.70 18.24 -2.91
N PRO A 282 4.20 19.15 -3.78
CA PRO A 282 4.32 18.98 -5.22
C PRO A 282 5.78 18.75 -5.66
N GLY A 283 5.98 17.75 -6.53
CA GLY A 283 7.29 17.41 -7.09
C GLY A 283 8.15 16.44 -6.27
N ILE A 284 7.69 16.00 -5.08
CA ILE A 284 8.31 14.90 -4.34
C ILE A 284 7.54 13.61 -4.64
N SER A 285 8.19 12.65 -5.29
CA SER A 285 7.58 11.34 -5.59
C SER A 285 7.48 10.45 -4.35
N GLU A 286 6.38 9.69 -4.24
CA GLU A 286 6.15 8.68 -3.21
C GLU A 286 7.25 7.62 -3.20
N LEU A 287 7.80 7.26 -4.37
CA LEU A 287 8.90 6.31 -4.49
C LEU A 287 10.20 6.83 -3.86
N LEU A 288 10.44 8.15 -3.95
CA LEU A 288 11.60 8.77 -3.32
C LEU A 288 11.45 8.79 -1.80
N LEU A 289 10.25 9.14 -1.30
CA LEU A 289 9.92 9.03 0.11
C LEU A 289 10.07 7.59 0.61
N ALA A 290 9.51 6.63 -0.12
CA ALA A 290 9.60 5.20 0.18
C ALA A 290 11.06 4.76 0.28
N GLY A 291 11.90 5.09 -0.71
CA GLY A 291 13.32 4.77 -0.71
C GLY A 291 14.09 5.44 0.43
N TYR A 292 13.69 6.65 0.83
CA TYR A 292 14.27 7.36 1.95
C TYR A 292 13.97 6.67 3.28
N LEU A 293 12.69 6.36 3.54
CA LEU A 293 12.26 5.66 4.75
C LEU A 293 12.82 4.23 4.80
N ASN A 294 12.88 3.55 3.66
CA ASN A 294 13.49 2.24 3.50
C ASN A 294 15.02 2.24 3.67
N ARG A 295 15.65 3.42 3.80
CA ARG A 295 17.12 3.62 3.84
C ARG A 295 17.82 2.99 2.62
N GLY A 296 17.12 2.97 1.50
CA GLY A 296 17.55 2.40 0.24
C GLY A 296 16.40 2.35 -0.77
N GLY A 297 16.69 2.64 -2.02
CA GLY A 297 15.70 2.65 -3.10
C GLY A 297 14.89 1.37 -3.21
N ILE A 298 13.60 1.55 -3.47
CA ILE A 298 12.64 0.46 -3.69
C ILE A 298 13.03 -0.30 -4.97
N PRO A 299 13.25 -1.62 -4.90
CA PRO A 299 13.40 -2.48 -6.06
C PRO A 299 12.14 -2.42 -6.95
N LEU A 300 12.30 -2.03 -8.20
CA LEU A 300 11.21 -1.99 -9.18
C LEU A 300 11.49 -2.91 -10.36
N VAL A 301 10.45 -3.56 -10.87
CA VAL A 301 10.44 -4.31 -12.13
C VAL A 301 9.48 -3.66 -13.12
N LYS A 302 9.68 -3.90 -14.42
CA LYS A 302 8.72 -3.50 -15.44
C LYS A 302 7.49 -4.41 -15.34
N GLY A 303 6.30 -3.83 -15.44
CA GLY A 303 5.05 -4.58 -15.59
C GLY A 303 5.11 -5.52 -16.79
N THR A 304 4.36 -6.61 -16.69
CA THR A 304 4.29 -7.64 -17.72
C THR A 304 3.49 -7.20 -18.94
N THR A 305 2.38 -6.52 -18.72
CA THR A 305 1.43 -6.07 -19.75
C THR A 305 1.29 -4.56 -19.83
N VAL A 306 1.63 -3.82 -18.77
CA VAL A 306 1.58 -2.35 -18.74
C VAL A 306 2.97 -1.70 -18.79
N PRO A 307 3.14 -0.49 -19.35
CA PRO A 307 4.40 0.24 -19.38
C PRO A 307 4.79 0.87 -18.03
N LEU A 308 4.26 0.34 -16.92
CA LEU A 308 4.53 0.82 -15.57
C LEU A 308 5.70 0.08 -14.92
N ARG A 309 6.22 0.66 -13.84
CA ARG A 309 7.12 -0.03 -12.93
C ARG A 309 6.43 -0.29 -11.60
N VAL A 310 6.58 -1.51 -11.09
CA VAL A 310 5.93 -1.99 -9.86
C VAL A 310 6.97 -2.50 -8.86
N PRO A 311 6.69 -2.49 -7.54
CA PRO A 311 7.61 -2.99 -6.53
C PRO A 311 7.88 -4.48 -6.75
N ALA A 312 9.15 -4.84 -6.89
CA ALA A 312 9.59 -6.19 -7.22
C ALA A 312 9.22 -7.23 -6.16
N ASN A 313 9.00 -6.77 -4.93
CA ASN A 313 8.71 -7.58 -3.76
C ASN A 313 7.20 -7.62 -3.42
N SER A 314 6.33 -7.10 -4.30
CA SER A 314 4.88 -7.21 -4.12
C SER A 314 4.47 -8.69 -4.09
N GLU A 315 3.52 -9.03 -3.23
CA GLU A 315 3.00 -10.41 -3.13
C GLU A 315 2.09 -10.72 -4.34
N ILE A 316 1.28 -9.74 -4.76
CA ILE A 316 0.37 -9.85 -5.90
C ILE A 316 0.38 -8.50 -6.65
N VAL A 317 0.41 -8.55 -7.99
CA VAL A 317 0.24 -7.38 -8.85
C VAL A 317 -0.88 -7.67 -9.85
N ILE A 318 -1.87 -6.77 -9.92
CA ILE A 318 -2.90 -6.77 -10.96
C ILE A 318 -2.56 -5.69 -11.97
N GLU A 319 -2.49 -6.03 -13.25
CA GLU A 319 -2.16 -5.11 -14.35
C GLU A 319 -3.33 -5.02 -15.34
N GLY A 320 -3.62 -3.83 -15.87
CA GLY A 320 -4.67 -3.61 -16.87
C GLY A 320 -4.83 -2.18 -17.33
#